data_AF-A0A7U6KPJ3-F1
#
_entry.id   AF-A0A7U6KPJ3-F1
#
_cell.length_a   1.000
_cell.length_b   1.000
_cell.length_c   1.000
_cell.angle_alpha   90.00
_cell.angle_beta   90.00
_cell.angle_gamma   90.00
#
_symmetry.space_group_name_H-M   'P 1'
#
loop_
_entity.id
_entity.type
_entity.pdbx_description
1 polymer ?
#
loop_
_entity_poly.entity_id
_entity_poly.type
_entity_poly.pdbx_seq_one_letter_code
_entity_poly.pdbx_strand_id
1 'polypeptide(L)' 'MSIPTSLPELDQSLVPTWRHGYRFQFEPAQDAYVLLYPEGDDKTQ' A
#
# COMPACT_ATOMS: atom_id res chain seq x y z
N MET A 1 11.13 -16.86 22.76
CA MET A 1 10.82 -15.61 22.03
C MET A 1 9.31 -15.53 21.90
N SER A 2 8.68 -14.53 22.51
CA SER A 2 7.21 -14.37 22.51
C SER A 2 6.82 -13.42 21.37
N ILE A 3 5.90 -13.84 20.51
CA ILE A 3 5.37 -12.99 19.43
C ILE A 3 4.41 -11.97 20.06
N PRO A 4 4.52 -10.66 19.76
CA PRO A 4 3.58 -9.65 20.24
C PRO A 4 2.16 -9.98 19.75
N THR A 5 1.20 -10.04 20.68
CA THR A 5 -0.17 -10.50 20.44
C THR A 5 -1.11 -9.39 19.95
N SER A 6 -0.63 -8.15 19.79
CA SER A 6 -1.41 -7.02 19.29
C SER A 6 -0.73 -6.33 18.11
N LEU A 7 -1.52 -5.95 17.11
CA LEU A 7 -1.08 -5.07 16.04
C LEU A 7 -0.68 -3.70 16.62
N PRO A 8 0.26 -2.97 15.99
CA PRO A 8 0.54 -1.60 16.38
C PRO A 8 -0.72 -0.74 16.23
N GLU A 9 -0.97 0.12 17.20
CA GLU A 9 -2.06 1.09 17.14
C GLU A 9 -1.78 2.12 16.03
N LEU A 10 -2.81 2.46 15.25
CA LEU A 10 -2.70 3.43 14.17
C LEU A 10 -2.64 4.84 14.76
N ASP A 11 -1.49 5.52 14.62
CA ASP A 11 -1.35 6.91 15.01
C ASP A 11 -2.14 7.83 14.07
N GLN A 12 -3.25 8.37 14.56
CA GLN A 12 -4.15 9.26 13.81
C GLN A 12 -3.60 10.68 13.63
N SER A 13 -2.47 11.03 14.28
CA SER A 13 -1.82 12.33 14.10
C SER A 13 -0.96 12.40 12.83
N LEU A 14 -0.68 11.25 12.20
CA LEU A 14 0.14 11.18 10.99
C LEU A 14 -0.67 11.62 9.76
N VAL A 15 -0.08 12.48 8.94
CA VAL A 15 -0.63 12.83 7.62
C VAL A 15 -0.10 11.81 6.59
N PRO A 16 -0.96 10.96 6.00
CA PRO A 16 -0.52 9.97 5.03
C PRO A 16 0.04 10.66 3.79
N THR A 17 1.20 10.17 3.32
CA THR A 17 1.90 10.72 2.15
C THR A 17 2.23 9.60 1.18
N TRP A 18 2.08 9.89 -0.12
CA TRP A 18 2.50 8.99 -1.17
C TRP A 18 4.00 8.77 -1.14
N ARG A 19 4.45 7.51 -1.13
CA ARG A 19 5.84 7.21 -1.46
C ARG A 19 6.02 7.35 -2.97
N HIS A 20 7.26 7.59 -3.39
CA HIS A 20 7.57 7.70 -4.81
C HIS A 20 7.24 6.42 -5.58
N GLY A 21 6.80 6.56 -6.84
CA GLY A 21 6.46 5.45 -7.72
C GLY A 21 5.03 4.92 -7.58
N TYR A 22 4.29 5.34 -6.55
CA TYR A 22 2.86 5.05 -6.45
C TYR A 22 2.09 5.79 -7.54
N ARG A 23 1.11 5.12 -8.14
CA ARG A 23 0.23 5.72 -9.16
C ARG A 23 -1.22 5.56 -8.75
N PHE A 24 -1.94 6.68 -8.70
CA PHE A 24 -3.37 6.70 -8.49
C PHE A 24 -4.07 6.83 -9.84
N GLN A 25 -4.93 5.86 -10.17
CA GLN A 25 -5.64 5.83 -11.45
C GLN A 25 -7.03 5.23 -11.30
N PHE A 26 -7.90 5.50 -12.28
CA PHE A 26 -9.19 4.84 -12.41
C PHE A 26 -9.06 3.64 -13.34
N GLU A 27 -9.65 2.51 -12.96
CA GLU A 27 -9.68 1.26 -13.74
C GLU A 27 -11.09 0.98 -14.26
N PRO A 28 -11.39 1.26 -15.54
CA PRO A 28 -12.72 1.07 -16.10
C PRO A 28 -13.24 -0.36 -16.02
N ALA A 29 -12.34 -1.36 -16.13
CA ALA A 29 -12.71 -2.76 -16.03
C ALA A 29 -13.22 -3.16 -14.64
N GLN A 30 -12.89 -2.38 -13.60
CA GLN A 30 -13.31 -2.60 -12.22
C GLN A 30 -14.32 -1.55 -11.74
N ASP A 31 -14.55 -0.50 -12.55
CA ASP A 31 -15.32 0.69 -12.18
C ASP A 31 -14.87 1.27 -10.82
N ALA A 32 -13.55 1.34 -10.62
CA ALA A 32 -12.97 1.69 -9.33
C ALA A 32 -11.68 2.52 -9.46
N TYR A 33 -11.39 3.30 -8.42
CA TYR A 33 -10.09 3.93 -8.26
C TYR A 33 -9.11 2.98 -7.58
N VAL A 34 -7.93 2.83 -8.18
CA VAL A 34 -6.87 1.96 -7.68
C VAL A 34 -5.62 2.76 -7.34
N LEU A 35 -4.90 2.23 -6.36
CA LEU A 35 -3.56 2.67 -6.04
C LEU A 35 -2.56 1.58 -6.43
N LEU A 36 -1.76 1.85 -7.45
CA LEU A 36 -0.71 0.95 -7.88
C LEU A 36 0.55 1.20 -7.05
N TYR A 37 0.99 0.18 -6.33
CA TYR A 37 2.33 0.13 -5.80
C TYR A 37 3.30 -0.09 -6.96
N PRO A 38 4.47 0.56 -7.00
CA PRO A 38 5.55 0.10 -7.85
C PRO A 38 6.02 -1.24 -7.28
N GLU A 39 5.33 -2.33 -7.65
CA GLU A 39 5.99 -3.62 -7.62
C GLU A 39 7.20 -3.45 -8.54
N GLY A 40 8.41 -3.59 -7.97
CA GLY A 40 9.43 -4.20 -8.78
C GLY A 40 8.82 -5.54 -9.17
N ASP A 41 8.59 -5.76 -10.47
CA ASP A 41 8.31 -7.10 -10.96
C ASP A 41 9.54 -7.96 -10.61
N ASP A 42 9.64 -8.43 -9.36
CA ASP A 42 10.48 -9.57 -9.00
C ASP A 42 9.80 -10.82 -9.54
N LYS A 43 9.68 -10.88 -10.87
CA LYS A 43 9.59 -12.15 -11.61
C LYS A 43 11.00 -12.66 -11.88
N THR A 44 11.81 -12.77 -10.83
CA THR A 44 13.02 -13.59 -10.88
C THR A 44 12.61 -15.00 -10.44
N GLN A 45 12.27 -15.82 -11.42
CA GLN A 45 12.28 -17.28 -11.31
C GLN A 45 13.58 -17.79 -11.93
#